data_AF-A0A419FH57-F1
#
_entry.id   AF-A0A419FH57-F1
#
_cell.length_a   1.000
_cell.length_b   1.000
_cell.length_c   1.000
_cell.angle_alpha   90.00
_cell.angle_beta   90.00
_cell.angle_gamma   90.00
#
_symmetry.space_group_name_H-M   'P 1'
#
loop_
_entity.id
_entity.type
_entity.pdbx_description
1 polymer ?
#
loop_
_entity_poly.entity_id
_entity_poly.type
_entity_poly.pdbx_seq_one_letter_code
_entity_poly.pdbx_strand_id
1 'polypeptide(L)'
;MNTADALLIAHLIGALWMSGGAIALTFVTWGGGASSERAALQLRARLQRLSVLAGVVPGSLIAVVFGSWLAAELDYSFGGAWLSSSYVLWSSYVLWLIFLGIATGIVSPRARRAELAVDSGAASGGGQPSRDGVLALAVIVLDVLLVAFIVLMTTRPGA
;
A
#
# COMPACT_ATOMS: atom_id res chain seq x y z
N MET A 1 1.07 -30.21 -13.49
CA MET A 1 1.48 -28.81 -13.25
C MET A 1 2.87 -28.89 -12.64
N ASN A 2 3.88 -28.29 -13.28
CA ASN A 2 5.23 -28.29 -12.72
C ASN A 2 5.32 -27.26 -11.56
N THR A 3 6.37 -27.31 -10.75
CA THR A 3 6.54 -26.40 -9.60
C THR A 3 6.59 -24.93 -10.04
N ALA A 4 7.27 -24.62 -11.14
CA ALA A 4 7.40 -23.27 -11.67
C ALA A 4 6.04 -22.65 -12.07
N ASP A 5 5.16 -23.42 -12.71
CA ASP A 5 3.81 -22.99 -13.09
C ASP A 5 3.00 -22.63 -11.84
N ALA A 6 3.11 -23.44 -10.77
CA ALA A 6 2.42 -23.19 -9.51
C ALA A 6 2.93 -21.90 -8.82
N LEU A 7 4.24 -21.70 -8.80
CA LEU A 7 4.88 -20.51 -8.23
C LEU A 7 4.51 -19.25 -9.03
N LEU A 8 4.49 -19.32 -10.37
CA LEU A 8 4.06 -18.23 -11.23
C LEU A 8 2.60 -17.85 -11.00
N ILE A 9 1.70 -18.84 -10.93
CA ILE A 9 0.28 -18.60 -10.64
C ILE A 9 0.12 -17.92 -9.27
N ALA A 10 0.81 -18.43 -8.24
CA ALA A 10 0.75 -17.85 -6.90
C ALA A 10 1.28 -16.41 -6.87
N HIS A 11 2.39 -16.13 -7.56
CA HIS A 11 2.93 -14.77 -7.73
C HIS A 11 1.91 -13.83 -8.38
N LEU A 12 1.29 -14.25 -9.49
CA LEU A 12 0.28 -13.46 -10.20
C LEU A 12 -0.96 -13.20 -9.35
N ILE A 13 -1.43 -14.20 -8.58
CA ILE A 13 -2.53 -14.03 -7.62
C ILE A 13 -2.17 -12.95 -6.59
N GLY A 14 -0.96 -12.99 -6.03
CA GLY A 14 -0.48 -11.97 -5.10
C GLY A 14 -0.44 -10.58 -5.71
N ALA A 15 0.09 -10.45 -6.94
CA ALA A 15 0.19 -9.18 -7.65
C ALA A 15 -1.20 -8.60 -7.97
N LEU A 16 -2.15 -9.42 -8.43
CA LEU A 16 -3.53 -9.01 -8.70
C LEU A 16 -4.27 -8.62 -7.43
N TRP A 17 -4.11 -9.39 -6.35
CA TRP A 17 -4.71 -9.05 -5.04
C TRP A 17 -4.19 -7.71 -4.55
N MET A 18 -2.87 -7.50 -4.54
CA MET A 18 -2.26 -6.24 -4.15
C MET A 18 -2.79 -5.07 -4.98
N SER A 19 -2.88 -5.25 -6.31
CA SER A 19 -3.39 -4.24 -7.24
C SER A 19 -4.85 -3.90 -6.94
N GLY A 20 -5.70 -4.90 -6.69
CA GLY A 20 -7.10 -4.69 -6.28
C GLY A 20 -7.21 -3.91 -4.97
N GLY A 21 -6.33 -4.20 -4.00
CA GLY A 21 -6.25 -3.46 -2.73
C GLY A 21 -5.85 -1.99 -2.94
N ALA A 22 -4.89 -1.73 -3.81
CA ALA A 22 -4.45 -0.37 -4.12
C ALA A 22 -5.52 0.43 -4.88
N ILE A 23 -6.15 -0.17 -5.90
CA ILE A 23 -7.27 0.45 -6.62
C ILE A 23 -8.40 0.83 -5.65
N ALA A 24 -8.77 -0.09 -4.75
CA ALA A 24 -9.77 0.19 -3.72
C ALA A 24 -9.34 1.34 -2.80
N LEU A 25 -8.06 1.39 -2.39
CA LEU A 25 -7.52 2.48 -1.59
C LEU A 25 -7.62 3.83 -2.32
N THR A 26 -7.29 3.89 -3.62
CA THR A 26 -7.40 5.10 -4.44
C THR A 26 -8.85 5.56 -4.54
N PHE A 27 -9.79 4.64 -4.82
CA PHE A 27 -11.23 4.97 -4.85
C PHE A 27 -11.75 5.47 -3.51
N VAL A 28 -11.38 4.87 -2.39
CA VAL A 28 -11.80 5.34 -1.06
C VAL A 28 -11.16 6.70 -0.74
N THR A 29 -9.95 6.95 -1.21
CA THR A 29 -9.24 8.21 -0.97
C THR A 29 -9.77 9.34 -1.84
N TRP A 30 -10.28 9.07 -3.05
CA TRP A 30 -10.74 10.14 -3.96
C TRP A 30 -12.27 10.21 -4.09
N GLY A 31 -12.98 9.11 -3.89
CA GLY A 31 -14.44 9.02 -3.99
C GLY A 31 -15.20 9.53 -2.77
N GLY A 32 -14.51 9.79 -1.65
CA GLY A 32 -15.11 10.44 -0.49
C GLY A 32 -15.23 11.93 -0.72
N GLY A 33 -16.40 12.40 -1.18
CA GLY A 33 -16.76 13.82 -1.18
C GLY A 33 -16.63 14.44 0.22
N ALA A 34 -16.61 15.77 0.31
CA ALA A 34 -16.43 16.51 1.56
C ALA A 34 -17.61 16.31 2.53
N SER A 35 -17.75 15.12 3.10
CA SER A 35 -18.70 14.86 4.18
C SER A 35 -18.05 15.26 5.49
N SER A 36 -18.65 16.22 6.20
CA SER A 36 -18.28 16.54 7.58
C SER A 36 -18.83 15.52 8.59
N GLU A 37 -19.61 14.54 8.13
CA GLU A 37 -20.30 13.59 8.98
C GLU A 37 -19.32 12.55 9.56
N ARG A 38 -19.26 12.48 10.89
CA ARG A 38 -18.33 11.60 11.62
C ARG A 38 -18.42 10.13 11.20
N ALA A 39 -19.64 9.64 10.94
CA ALA A 39 -19.87 8.27 10.51
C ALA A 39 -19.22 7.98 9.14
N ALA A 40 -19.32 8.90 8.20
CA ALA A 40 -18.71 8.78 6.88
C ALA A 40 -17.17 8.83 6.94
N LEU A 41 -16.61 9.71 7.77
CA LEU A 41 -15.15 9.76 8.01
C LEU A 41 -14.62 8.47 8.66
N GLN A 42 -15.32 7.92 9.65
CA GLN A 42 -14.93 6.66 10.29
C GLN A 42 -15.02 5.47 9.34
N LEU A 43 -16.07 5.40 8.52
CA LEU A 43 -16.22 4.37 7.50
C LEU A 43 -15.09 4.44 6.48
N ARG A 44 -14.75 5.64 5.99
CA ARG A 44 -13.65 5.85 5.06
C ARG A 44 -12.31 5.39 5.64
N ALA A 45 -11.98 5.77 6.87
CA ALA A 45 -10.76 5.34 7.53
C ALA A 45 -10.70 3.81 7.71
N ARG A 46 -11.84 3.17 8.03
CA ARG A 46 -11.94 1.70 8.10
C ARG A 46 -11.71 1.05 6.74
N LEU A 47 -12.30 1.58 5.67
CA LEU A 47 -12.14 1.06 4.32
C LEU A 47 -10.70 1.22 3.82
N GLN A 48 -10.06 2.38 4.04
CA GLN A 48 -8.63 2.58 3.72
C GLN A 48 -7.77 1.56 4.47
N ARG A 49 -8.05 1.34 5.75
CA ARG A 49 -7.33 0.35 6.57
C ARG A 49 -7.52 -1.07 6.04
N LEU A 50 -8.74 -1.44 5.67
CA LEU A 50 -9.04 -2.76 5.10
C LEU A 50 -8.34 -2.95 3.76
N SER A 51 -8.37 -1.95 2.87
CA SER A 51 -7.63 -2.01 1.60
C SER A 51 -6.15 -2.27 1.81
N VAL A 52 -5.53 -1.62 2.80
CA VAL A 52 -4.10 -1.83 3.11
C VAL A 52 -3.86 -3.20 3.77
N LEU A 53 -4.53 -3.50 4.88
CA LEU A 53 -4.24 -4.67 5.71
C LEU A 53 -4.74 -5.99 5.11
N ALA A 54 -5.83 -5.96 4.35
CA ALA A 54 -6.44 -7.15 3.76
C ALA A 54 -6.21 -7.24 2.25
N GLY A 55 -5.90 -6.14 1.57
CA GLY A 55 -5.64 -6.12 0.12
C GLY A 55 -4.15 -6.07 -0.19
N VAL A 56 -3.56 -4.92 0.08
CA VAL A 56 -2.20 -4.58 -0.35
C VAL A 56 -1.14 -5.43 0.35
N VAL A 57 -1.15 -5.48 1.68
CA VAL A 57 -0.10 -6.18 2.46
C VAL A 57 -0.06 -7.68 2.16
N PRO A 58 -1.19 -8.43 2.25
CA PRO A 58 -1.18 -9.86 1.96
C PRO A 58 -0.82 -10.17 0.51
N GLY A 59 -1.38 -9.41 -0.45
CA GLY A 59 -1.06 -9.55 -1.86
C GLY A 59 0.43 -9.32 -2.14
N SER A 60 1.03 -8.29 -1.53
CA SER A 60 2.46 -8.00 -1.67
C SER A 60 3.36 -9.11 -1.12
N LEU A 61 2.99 -9.70 0.03
CA LEU A 61 3.74 -10.81 0.63
C LEU A 61 3.71 -12.05 -0.26
N ILE A 62 2.51 -12.40 -0.75
CA ILE A 62 2.34 -13.52 -1.69
C ILE A 62 3.17 -13.25 -2.95
N ALA A 63 3.04 -12.08 -3.56
CA ALA A 63 3.77 -11.74 -4.78
C ALA A 63 5.29 -11.85 -4.59
N VAL A 64 5.84 -11.31 -3.50
CA VAL A 64 7.29 -11.34 -3.26
C VAL A 64 7.78 -12.74 -2.91
N VAL A 65 7.12 -13.46 -2.01
CA VAL A 65 7.58 -14.80 -1.60
C VAL A 65 7.58 -15.76 -2.78
N PHE A 66 6.49 -15.82 -3.54
CA PHE A 66 6.39 -16.71 -4.68
C PHE A 66 7.22 -16.25 -5.88
N GLY A 67 7.36 -14.92 -6.08
CA GLY A 67 8.25 -14.37 -7.11
C GLY A 67 9.72 -14.67 -6.84
N SER A 68 10.17 -14.50 -5.60
CA SER A 68 11.55 -14.82 -5.20
C SER A 68 11.83 -16.32 -5.27
N TRP A 69 10.86 -17.17 -4.91
CA TRP A 69 11.01 -18.62 -5.05
C TRP A 69 11.05 -19.02 -6.52
N LEU A 70 10.16 -18.50 -7.35
CA LEU A 70 10.18 -18.76 -8.80
C LEU A 70 11.53 -18.39 -9.42
N ALA A 71 12.11 -17.27 -9.00
CA ALA A 71 13.43 -16.84 -9.46
C ALA A 71 14.55 -17.82 -9.08
N ALA A 72 14.50 -18.38 -7.87
CA ALA A 72 15.44 -19.40 -7.44
C ALA A 72 15.24 -20.73 -8.17
N GLU A 73 14.01 -21.14 -8.43
CA GLU A 73 13.68 -22.40 -9.10
C GLU A 73 14.10 -22.42 -10.57
N LEU A 74 13.97 -21.28 -11.26
CA LEU A 74 14.31 -21.17 -12.68
C LEU A 74 15.80 -20.92 -12.92
N ASP A 75 16.61 -20.86 -11.85
CA ASP A 75 18.05 -20.51 -11.87
C ASP A 75 18.34 -19.28 -12.73
N TYR A 76 17.35 -18.40 -12.86
CA TYR A 76 17.48 -17.21 -13.65
C TYR A 76 18.55 -16.36 -12.97
N SER A 77 19.63 -16.08 -13.71
CA SER A 77 20.53 -14.99 -13.38
C SER A 77 19.80 -13.67 -13.62
N PHE A 78 18.73 -13.41 -12.88
CA PHE A 78 18.26 -12.06 -12.64
C PHE A 78 19.45 -11.36 -12.00
N GLY A 79 20.29 -10.69 -12.80
CA GLY A 79 21.53 -10.10 -12.30
C GLY A 79 21.21 -9.35 -11.01
N GLY A 80 22.01 -9.51 -9.95
CA GLY A 80 21.62 -9.15 -8.57
C GLY A 80 20.97 -7.77 -8.39
N ALA A 81 21.20 -6.86 -9.34
CA ALA A 81 20.49 -5.60 -9.54
C ALA A 81 18.95 -5.71 -9.69
N TRP A 82 18.39 -6.71 -10.38
CA TRP A 82 16.94 -6.89 -10.53
C TRP A 82 16.30 -7.32 -9.22
N LEU A 83 16.86 -8.35 -8.58
CA LEU A 83 16.40 -8.82 -7.28
C LEU A 83 16.51 -7.69 -6.24
N SER A 84 17.65 -6.97 -6.22
CA SER A 84 17.83 -5.83 -5.32
C SER A 84 16.83 -4.70 -5.61
N SER A 85 16.54 -4.40 -6.87
CA SER A 85 15.58 -3.35 -7.24
C SER A 85 14.15 -3.71 -6.82
N SER A 86 13.75 -4.97 -6.99
CA SER A 86 12.44 -5.47 -6.54
C SER A 86 12.32 -5.44 -5.02
N TYR A 87 13.38 -5.83 -4.29
CA TYR A 87 13.40 -5.74 -2.83
C TYR A 87 13.41 -4.28 -2.34
N VAL A 88 14.18 -3.39 -2.97
CA VAL A 88 14.20 -1.96 -2.63
C VAL A 88 12.85 -1.30 -2.87
N LEU A 89 12.18 -1.62 -3.98
CA LEU A 89 10.82 -1.14 -4.26
C LEU A 89 9.83 -1.66 -3.23
N TRP A 90 9.89 -2.95 -2.88
CA TRP A 90 9.03 -3.52 -1.86
C TRP A 90 9.28 -2.91 -0.48
N SER A 91 10.53 -2.77 -0.06
CA SER A 91 10.88 -2.11 1.21
C SER A 91 10.44 -0.64 1.24
N SER A 92 10.61 0.08 0.13
CA SER A 92 10.14 1.46 0.00
C SER A 92 8.61 1.54 0.08
N TYR A 93 7.93 0.61 -0.59
CA TYR A 93 6.48 0.50 -0.58
C TYR A 93 5.93 0.22 0.83
N VAL A 94 6.51 -0.72 1.55
CA VAL A 94 6.18 -1.01 2.96
C VAL A 94 6.41 0.20 3.84
N LEU A 95 7.51 0.94 3.66
CA LEU A 95 7.80 2.16 4.41
C LEU A 95 6.71 3.23 4.19
N TRP A 96 6.26 3.40 2.94
CA TRP A 96 5.18 4.32 2.60
C TRP A 96 3.82 3.87 3.16
N LEU A 97 3.54 2.57 3.22
CA LEU A 97 2.35 2.04 3.90
C LEU A 97 2.38 2.32 5.40
N ILE A 98 3.53 2.15 6.05
CA ILE A 98 3.71 2.48 7.46
C ILE A 98 3.50 3.99 7.68
N PHE A 99 4.12 4.83 6.83
CA PHE A 99 3.94 6.28 6.87
C PHE A 99 2.47 6.67 6.70
N LEU A 100 1.77 6.08 5.71
CA LEU A 100 0.35 6.32 5.49
C LEU A 100 -0.48 5.90 6.71
N GLY A 101 -0.17 4.75 7.32
CA GLY A 101 -0.79 4.29 8.55
C GLY A 101 -0.56 5.21 9.75
N ILE A 102 0.61 5.85 9.84
CA ILE A 102 0.91 6.87 10.86
C ILE A 102 0.15 8.16 10.57
N ALA A 103 0.19 8.66 9.34
CA ALA A 103 -0.42 9.94 8.91
C ALA A 103 -1.95 9.95 9.03
N THR A 104 -2.59 8.81 8.71
CA THR A 104 -4.03 8.59 8.88
C THR A 104 -4.43 8.29 10.33
N GLY A 105 -3.47 8.20 11.26
CA GLY A 105 -3.74 7.87 12.67
C GLY A 105 -4.13 6.41 12.92
N ILE A 106 -4.07 5.56 11.88
CA ILE A 106 -4.38 4.12 11.95
C ILE A 106 -3.39 3.37 12.86
N VAL A 107 -2.12 3.80 12.88
CA VAL A 107 -1.02 3.15 13.63
C VAL A 107 -0.68 3.89 14.93
N SER A 108 -1.21 5.10 15.15
CA SER A 108 -0.85 5.96 16.28
C SER A 108 -2.01 6.09 17.28
N PRO A 109 -1.95 5.40 18.45
CA PRO A 109 -2.89 5.63 19.54
C PRO A 109 -2.85 7.08 20.06
N ARG A 110 -1.72 7.77 19.88
CA ARG A 110 -1.51 9.17 20.28
C ARG A 110 -2.25 10.15 19.39
N ALA A 111 -2.35 9.90 18.08
CA ALA A 111 -3.16 10.73 17.17
C ALA A 111 -4.65 10.66 17.52
N ARG A 112 -5.14 9.46 17.88
CA ARG A 112 -6.52 9.26 18.34
C ARG A 112 -6.80 9.95 19.67
N ARG A 113 -5.82 9.98 20.58
CA ARG A 113 -5.92 10.74 21.85
C ARG A 113 -5.84 12.25 21.64
N ALA A 114 -5.05 12.72 20.67
CA ALA A 114 -4.97 14.13 20.32
C ALA A 114 -6.28 14.65 19.69
N GLU A 115 -6.92 13.86 18.82
CA GLU A 115 -8.25 14.18 18.28
C GLU A 115 -9.33 14.21 19.37
N LEU A 116 -9.30 13.27 20.31
CA LEU A 116 -10.19 13.28 21.49
C LEU A 116 -9.93 14.47 22.44
N ALA A 117 -8.68 14.94 22.54
CA ALA A 117 -8.31 16.10 23.36
C ALA A 117 -8.70 17.45 22.72
N VAL A 118 -8.67 17.52 21.38
CA VAL A 118 -9.18 18.68 20.62
C VAL A 118 -10.71 18.79 20.76
N ASP A 119 -11.42 17.66 20.71
CA ASP A 119 -12.88 17.60 20.93
C ASP A 119 -13.29 17.98 22.38
N SER A 120 -12.37 17.91 23.35
CA SER A 120 -12.61 18.32 24.74
C SER A 120 -12.40 19.82 25.04
N GLY A 121 -12.19 20.66 24.02
CA GLY A 121 -12.38 22.12 24.15
C GLY A 121 -11.13 23.00 24.24
N ALA A 122 -9.98 22.59 23.70
CA ALA A 122 -8.76 23.41 23.73
C ALA A 122 -7.98 23.42 22.41
N ALA A 123 -8.53 24.06 21.35
CA ALA A 123 -7.73 24.81 20.38
C ALA A 123 -8.62 25.58 19.40
N SER A 124 -8.41 26.89 19.39
CA SER A 124 -8.90 27.88 18.44
C SER A 124 -8.49 27.59 16.99
N GLY A 125 -9.30 28.12 16.07
CA GLY A 125 -9.20 27.92 14.62
C GLY A 125 -7.79 28.04 14.04
N GLY A 126 -7.42 27.00 13.30
CA GLY A 126 -6.36 26.99 12.33
C GLY A 126 -6.75 25.94 11.30
N GLY A 127 -7.05 26.37 10.07
CA GLY A 127 -7.44 25.46 9.00
C GLY A 127 -6.41 24.33 8.87
N GLN A 128 -6.89 23.12 8.58
CA GLN A 128 -6.05 21.93 8.42
C GLN A 128 -5.80 21.54 6.94
N PRO A 129 -5.48 22.45 5.99
CA PRO A 129 -5.28 22.12 4.58
C PRO A 129 -3.97 21.35 4.31
N SER A 130 -3.09 21.16 5.30
CA SER A 130 -1.80 20.47 5.13
C SER A 130 -1.91 18.93 5.20
N ARG A 131 -2.86 18.38 5.98
CA ARG A 131 -2.94 16.92 6.21
C ARG A 131 -3.48 16.18 5.00
N ASP A 132 -4.45 16.76 4.31
CA ASP A 132 -5.08 16.19 3.11
C ASP A 132 -4.10 16.13 1.93
N GLY A 133 -3.26 17.17 1.76
CA GLY A 133 -2.22 17.19 0.73
C GLY A 133 -1.15 16.12 0.95
N VAL A 134 -0.73 15.88 2.20
CA VAL A 134 0.23 14.82 2.54
C VAL A 134 -0.35 13.43 2.29
N LEU A 135 -1.62 13.21 2.62
CA LEU A 135 -2.29 11.93 2.35
C LEU A 135 -2.46 11.69 0.86
N ALA A 136 -2.88 12.70 0.10
CA ALA A 136 -2.97 12.62 -1.35
C ALA A 136 -1.61 12.32 -1.99
N LEU A 137 -0.54 13.02 -1.57
CA LEU A 137 0.82 12.76 -2.03
C LEU A 137 1.28 11.33 -1.69
N ALA A 138 1.02 10.86 -0.46
CA ALA A 138 1.39 9.51 -0.05
C ALA A 138 0.69 8.44 -0.89
N VAL A 139 -0.59 8.62 -1.22
CA VAL A 139 -1.31 7.70 -2.11
C VAL A 139 -0.77 7.76 -3.54
N ILE A 140 -0.48 8.95 -4.08
CA ILE A 140 0.12 9.09 -5.41
C ILE A 140 1.49 8.40 -5.45
N VAL A 141 2.34 8.61 -4.45
CA VAL A 141 3.65 7.94 -4.38
C VAL A 141 3.50 6.43 -4.27
N LEU A 142 2.53 5.94 -3.48
CA LEU A 142 2.24 4.53 -3.35
C LEU A 142 1.79 3.92 -4.70
N ASP A 143 0.91 4.60 -5.43
CA ASP A 143 0.43 4.18 -6.74
C ASP A 143 1.56 4.17 -7.78
N VAL A 144 2.43 5.18 -7.78
CA VAL A 144 3.62 5.23 -8.65
C VAL A 144 4.59 4.09 -8.32
N LEU A 145 4.87 3.84 -7.04
CA LEU A 145 5.72 2.72 -6.61
C LEU A 145 5.13 1.37 -6.99
N LEU A 146 3.80 1.22 -6.87
CA LEU A 146 3.09 0.02 -7.28
C LEU A 146 3.20 -0.22 -8.79
N VAL A 147 2.96 0.82 -9.60
CA VAL A 147 3.09 0.73 -11.07
C VAL A 147 4.53 0.39 -11.43
N ALA A 148 5.51 1.05 -10.81
CA ALA A 148 6.93 0.73 -11.02
C ALA A 148 7.23 -0.72 -10.67
N PHE A 149 6.71 -1.24 -9.55
CA PHE A 149 6.86 -2.64 -9.14
C PHE A 149 6.22 -3.61 -10.16
N ILE A 150 4.99 -3.35 -10.60
CA ILE A 150 4.30 -4.18 -11.61
C ILE A 150 5.07 -4.17 -12.93
N VAL A 151 5.54 -3.00 -13.38
CA VAL A 151 6.35 -2.87 -14.59
C VAL A 151 7.65 -3.66 -14.46
N LEU A 152 8.33 -3.60 -13.31
CA LEU A 152 9.57 -4.34 -13.07
C LEU A 152 9.35 -5.86 -13.10
N MET A 153 8.22 -6.32 -12.55
CA MET A 153 7.82 -7.73 -12.55
C MET A 153 7.36 -8.23 -13.93
N THR A 154 6.79 -7.37 -14.77
CA THR A 154 6.22 -7.77 -16.08
C THR A 154 7.18 -7.57 -17.26
N THR A 155 8.03 -6.55 -17.24
CA THR A 155 8.88 -6.18 -18.39
C THR A 155 10.27 -6.79 -18.38
N ARG A 156 10.70 -7.39 -17.26
CA ARG A 156 11.95 -8.17 -17.18
C ARG A 156 11.81 -9.41 -16.28
N PRO A 157 11.16 -10.49 -16.74
CA PRO A 157 11.28 -11.80 -16.09
C PRO A 157 12.62 -12.51 -16.41
N GLY A 158 13.70 -11.78 -16.74
CA GLY A 158 15.03 -12.36 -16.93
C GLY A 158 15.85 -11.66 -18.02
N ALA A 159 16.43 -10.50 -17.70
CA ALA A 159 17.57 -9.97 -18.46
C ALA A 159 18.79 -9.89 -17.54
#